data_AF-T1GTU6-F1
#
_entry.id   AF-T1GTU6-F1
#
_cell.length_a   1.000
_cell.length_b   1.000
_cell.length_c   1.000
_cell.angle_alpha   90.00
_cell.angle_beta   90.00
_cell.angle_gamma   90.00
#
_symmetry.space_group_name_H-M   'P 1'
#
loop_
_entity.id
_entity.type
_entity.pdbx_description
1 polymer ?
#
loop_
_entity_poly.entity_id
_entity_poly.type
_entity_poly.pdbx_seq_one_letter_code
_entity_poly.pdbx_strand_id
1 'polypeptide(L)'
;LEKEYRREDDWCGGGGSSEKSQTIVQLIAKHHQQKEAFLKACTLARRTAETFLNMLVKLVAQESHVLQFWTKRKKSLDHCQQFVLFEKSAKQAIEWIHNTGDTYLSSRTNLVGKTHEDTENLLKEHNEFRGTAKETRERVKLLSELAKSLVDKGHAHASSIQQWVTSVNNRYNDFSNRMDSYREQLEQSLGMSVQGISDTSSVSTTSTDRHSDPSLEAKLVSTSISSREMNEEKRKSARRKEFIMAELMQTERSYVKDLETCITVFLGEFRNAGTNSNAPNAPPQALMGRERILFGNIEEIFNFHQKIFLRELEKYESCPEDVGHCFVTWASKFDMYVHYCENKTLSNDLIVNMLAPTLTISNIGTKLSTLCQPI
;
A
#
# COMPACT_ATOMS: atom_id res chain seq x y z
N LEU A 1 26.91 34.77 -30.13
CA LEU A 1 26.33 34.04 -31.29
C LEU A 1 25.05 34.71 -31.80
N GLU A 2 23.82 34.38 -31.36
CA GLU A 2 22.62 34.94 -32.02
C GLU A 2 22.55 36.48 -31.97
N LYS A 3 22.70 37.08 -30.78
CA LYS A 3 22.78 38.56 -30.55
C LYS A 3 24.03 39.22 -31.17
N GLU A 4 24.86 38.46 -31.85
CA GLU A 4 26.15 38.86 -32.44
C GLU A 4 26.07 38.77 -33.97
N TYR A 5 25.43 37.70 -34.49
CA TYR A 5 25.11 37.50 -35.91
C TYR A 5 23.91 38.35 -36.38
N ARG A 6 23.09 38.88 -35.45
CA ARG A 6 22.01 39.85 -35.74
C ARG A 6 22.49 41.31 -35.83
N ARG A 7 23.79 41.59 -35.81
CA ARG A 7 24.33 42.95 -36.03
C ARG A 7 24.64 43.16 -37.51
N GLU A 8 24.15 44.28 -38.04
CA GLU A 8 24.53 44.80 -39.35
C GLU A 8 25.68 45.79 -39.15
N ASP A 9 26.91 45.26 -39.18
CA ASP A 9 28.14 46.06 -39.12
C ASP A 9 28.63 46.36 -40.56
N ASP A 10 28.92 47.62 -40.90
CA ASP A 10 29.53 48.00 -42.20
C ASP A 10 31.05 47.75 -42.18
N TRP A 11 31.47 46.65 -42.78
CA TRP A 11 32.88 46.25 -42.89
C TRP A 11 33.67 47.02 -43.96
N CYS A 12 33.04 47.93 -44.72
CA CYS A 12 33.62 48.60 -45.88
C CYS A 12 33.84 50.12 -45.68
N GLY A 13 33.05 50.79 -44.83
CA GLY A 13 33.10 52.24 -44.61
C GLY A 13 34.47 52.80 -44.15
N GLY A 14 35.07 53.69 -44.95
CA GLY A 14 36.18 54.59 -44.56
C GLY A 14 37.59 54.00 -44.47
N GLY A 15 38.57 54.57 -45.17
CA GLY A 15 39.98 54.16 -45.10
C GLY A 15 40.45 53.16 -46.17
N GLY A 16 41.78 53.03 -46.32
CA GLY A 16 42.49 52.48 -47.48
C GLY A 16 42.25 51.01 -47.82
N SER A 17 42.44 50.66 -49.10
CA SER A 17 41.92 49.41 -49.70
C SER A 17 42.72 48.14 -49.40
N SER A 18 44.06 48.19 -49.39
CA SER A 18 44.89 46.96 -49.33
C SER A 18 44.84 46.26 -47.97
N GLU A 19 44.92 47.04 -46.89
CA GLU A 19 44.98 46.53 -45.51
C GLU A 19 43.63 45.92 -45.08
N LYS A 20 42.52 46.57 -45.45
CA LYS A 20 41.15 46.06 -45.28
C LYS A 20 40.95 44.66 -45.85
N SER A 21 41.50 44.38 -47.03
CA SER A 21 41.37 43.07 -47.67
C SER A 21 41.95 41.95 -46.78
N GLN A 22 43.10 42.21 -46.15
CA GLN A 22 43.71 41.28 -45.19
C GLN A 22 42.89 41.17 -43.90
N THR A 23 42.37 42.28 -43.36
CA THR A 23 41.49 42.28 -42.17
C THR A 23 40.21 41.46 -42.42
N ILE A 24 39.57 41.59 -43.57
CA ILE A 24 38.37 40.83 -43.94
C ILE A 24 38.68 39.33 -44.04
N VAL A 25 39.81 38.94 -44.64
CA VAL A 25 40.25 37.54 -44.68
C VAL A 25 40.50 36.98 -43.27
N GLN A 26 41.09 37.75 -42.37
CA GLN A 26 41.29 37.36 -40.97
C GLN A 26 39.95 37.20 -40.22
N LEU A 27 38.97 38.09 -40.46
CA LEU A 27 37.62 37.99 -39.88
C LEU A 27 36.87 36.75 -40.40
N ILE A 28 36.98 36.43 -41.69
CA ILE A 28 36.40 35.20 -42.28
C ILE A 28 37.03 33.95 -41.65
N ALA A 29 38.36 33.92 -41.49
CA ALA A 29 39.05 32.80 -40.83
C ALA A 29 38.61 32.63 -39.36
N LYS A 30 38.52 33.73 -38.61
CA LYS A 30 38.03 33.75 -37.22
C LYS A 30 36.58 33.26 -37.11
N HIS A 31 35.70 33.74 -37.99
CA HIS A 31 34.30 33.31 -38.07
C HIS A 31 34.20 31.80 -38.35
N HIS A 32 34.99 31.28 -39.29
CA HIS A 32 35.04 29.85 -39.59
C HIS A 32 35.52 29.02 -38.38
N GLN A 33 36.55 29.49 -37.67
CA GLN A 33 37.03 28.85 -36.44
C GLN A 33 35.96 28.85 -35.33
N GLN A 34 35.23 29.96 -35.15
CA GLN A 34 34.13 30.06 -34.19
C GLN A 34 32.97 29.11 -34.53
N LYS A 35 32.58 29.01 -35.81
CA LYS A 35 31.59 28.05 -36.31
C LYS A 35 32.01 26.61 -36.01
N GLU A 36 33.25 26.25 -36.31
CA GLU A 36 33.80 24.92 -36.04
C GLU A 36 33.84 24.58 -34.55
N ALA A 37 34.21 25.53 -33.69
CA ALA A 37 34.18 25.35 -32.24
C ALA A 37 32.74 25.12 -31.72
N PHE A 38 31.77 25.89 -32.24
CA PHE A 38 30.35 25.75 -31.88
C PHE A 38 29.78 24.38 -32.32
N LEU A 39 30.04 23.94 -33.55
CA LEU A 39 29.58 22.63 -34.04
C LEU A 39 30.18 21.46 -33.24
N LYS A 40 31.42 21.59 -32.78
CA LYS A 40 32.07 20.63 -31.88
C LYS A 40 31.42 20.63 -30.49
N ALA A 41 31.11 21.79 -29.93
CA ALA A 41 30.39 21.92 -28.65
C ALA A 41 28.98 21.32 -28.72
N CYS A 42 28.20 21.62 -29.76
CA CYS A 42 26.87 21.02 -29.96
C CYS A 42 26.93 19.49 -30.16
N THR A 43 27.95 18.98 -30.87
CA THR A 43 28.15 17.54 -31.06
C THR A 43 28.53 16.84 -29.74
N LEU A 44 29.36 17.48 -28.91
CA LEU A 44 29.69 16.98 -27.58
C LEU A 44 28.44 16.97 -26.67
N ALA A 45 27.70 18.09 -26.60
CA ALA A 45 26.48 18.19 -25.80
C ALA A 45 25.43 17.13 -26.21
N ARG A 46 25.24 16.89 -27.51
CA ARG A 46 24.35 15.83 -28.03
C ARG A 46 24.80 14.43 -27.60
N ARG A 47 26.10 14.11 -27.71
CA ARG A 47 26.65 12.82 -27.23
C ARG A 47 26.51 12.65 -25.73
N THR A 48 26.68 13.72 -24.95
CA THR A 48 26.49 13.71 -23.49
C THR A 48 25.01 13.49 -23.13
N ALA A 49 24.08 14.14 -23.81
CA ALA A 49 22.64 13.88 -23.63
C ALA A 49 22.29 12.42 -23.99
N GLU A 50 22.85 11.89 -25.09
CA GLU A 50 22.69 10.50 -25.51
C GLU A 50 23.25 9.50 -24.47
N THR A 51 24.41 9.76 -23.86
CA THR A 51 24.92 8.89 -22.77
C THR A 51 24.06 9.01 -21.50
N PHE A 52 23.56 10.19 -21.14
CA PHE A 52 22.60 10.34 -20.03
C PHE A 52 21.30 9.57 -20.28
N LEU A 53 20.69 9.67 -21.46
CA LEU A 53 19.49 8.89 -21.82
C LEU A 53 19.76 7.38 -21.74
N ASN A 54 20.90 6.92 -22.25
CA ASN A 54 21.32 5.51 -22.14
C ASN A 54 21.56 5.05 -20.69
N MET A 55 21.97 5.94 -19.78
CA MET A 55 22.07 5.64 -18.34
C MET A 55 20.69 5.59 -17.68
N LEU A 56 19.77 6.51 -18.01
CA LEU A 56 18.39 6.50 -17.50
C LEU A 56 17.64 5.22 -17.91
N VAL A 57 17.73 4.80 -19.18
CA VAL A 57 17.13 3.54 -19.65
C VAL A 57 17.68 2.33 -18.89
N LYS A 58 18.98 2.31 -18.60
CA LYS A 58 19.60 1.25 -17.79
C LYS A 58 19.12 1.28 -16.34
N LEU A 59 18.95 2.45 -15.73
CA LEU A 59 18.44 2.58 -14.35
C LEU A 59 17.01 2.05 -14.24
N VAL A 60 16.10 2.47 -15.12
CA VAL A 60 14.70 1.99 -15.15
C VAL A 60 14.63 0.47 -15.38
N ALA A 61 15.53 -0.09 -16.20
CA ALA A 61 15.63 -1.54 -16.40
C ALA A 61 16.11 -2.28 -15.13
N GLN A 62 17.08 -1.73 -14.38
CA GLN A 62 17.53 -2.31 -13.11
C GLN A 62 16.47 -2.19 -12.01
N GLU A 63 15.79 -1.04 -11.91
CA GLU A 63 14.66 -0.82 -11.01
C GLU A 63 13.56 -1.86 -11.26
N SER A 64 13.13 -2.02 -12.51
CA SER A 64 12.16 -3.03 -12.93
C SER A 64 12.59 -4.46 -12.54
N HIS A 65 13.88 -4.76 -12.63
CA HIS A 65 14.43 -6.06 -12.26
C HIS A 65 14.42 -6.28 -10.73
N VAL A 66 14.77 -5.27 -9.94
CA VAL A 66 14.69 -5.29 -8.47
C VAL A 66 13.25 -5.44 -8.00
N LEU A 67 12.30 -4.71 -8.60
CA LEU A 67 10.86 -4.84 -8.30
C LEU A 67 10.33 -6.25 -8.61
N GLN A 68 10.76 -6.88 -9.71
CA GLN A 68 10.42 -8.28 -10.00
C GLN A 68 10.99 -9.25 -8.96
N PHE A 69 12.24 -9.07 -8.52
CA PHE A 69 12.81 -9.89 -7.44
C PHE A 69 12.08 -9.69 -6.11
N TRP A 70 11.72 -8.46 -5.75
CA TRP A 70 10.94 -8.17 -4.55
C TRP A 70 9.56 -8.84 -4.62
N THR A 71 8.85 -8.73 -5.75
CA THR A 71 7.54 -9.38 -5.94
C THR A 71 7.63 -10.90 -5.81
N LYS A 72 8.65 -11.53 -6.42
CA LYS A 72 8.91 -12.98 -6.29
C LYS A 72 9.24 -13.37 -4.84
N ARG A 73 10.12 -12.60 -4.16
CA ARG A 73 10.52 -12.85 -2.78
C ARG A 73 9.36 -12.68 -1.80
N LYS A 74 8.51 -11.67 -2.00
CA LYS A 74 7.30 -11.44 -1.22
C LYS A 74 6.33 -12.62 -1.36
N LYS A 75 5.97 -13.02 -2.59
CA LYS A 75 5.10 -14.19 -2.82
C LYS A 75 5.65 -15.47 -2.15
N SER A 76 6.97 -15.68 -2.18
CA SER A 76 7.62 -16.79 -1.48
C SER A 76 7.46 -16.69 0.05
N LEU A 77 7.59 -15.50 0.64
CA LEU A 77 7.39 -15.30 2.08
C LEU A 77 5.92 -15.44 2.49
N ASP A 78 4.99 -14.92 1.68
CA ASP A 78 3.55 -15.09 1.88
C ASP A 78 3.16 -16.58 1.88
N HIS A 79 3.71 -17.38 0.95
CA HIS A 79 3.54 -18.84 0.93
C HIS A 79 4.14 -19.52 2.17
N CYS A 80 5.33 -19.12 2.62
CA CYS A 80 5.92 -19.67 3.84
C CYS A 80 5.09 -19.34 5.10
N GLN A 81 4.51 -18.12 5.18
CA GLN A 81 3.62 -17.74 6.26
C GLN A 81 2.32 -18.57 6.25
N GLN A 82 1.70 -18.75 5.07
CA GLN A 82 0.52 -19.60 4.90
C GLN A 82 0.79 -21.05 5.32
N PHE A 83 1.96 -21.61 4.96
CA PHE A 83 2.37 -22.94 5.39
C PHE A 83 2.51 -23.05 6.92
N VAL A 84 3.22 -22.12 7.57
CA VAL A 84 3.46 -22.16 9.03
C VAL A 84 2.15 -21.99 9.82
N LEU A 85 1.22 -21.14 9.35
CA LEU A 85 -0.11 -21.02 9.95
C LEU A 85 -0.93 -22.31 9.79
N PHE A 86 -0.93 -22.89 8.59
CA PHE A 86 -1.60 -24.16 8.32
C PHE A 86 -1.04 -25.30 9.17
N GLU A 87 0.29 -25.42 9.25
CA GLU A 87 1.00 -26.41 10.05
C GLU A 87 0.65 -26.30 11.54
N LYS A 88 0.61 -25.06 12.08
CA LYS A 88 0.19 -24.80 13.46
C LYS A 88 -1.24 -25.29 13.71
N SER A 89 -2.19 -24.97 12.84
CA SER A 89 -3.59 -25.40 13.02
C SER A 89 -3.78 -26.91 12.85
N ALA A 90 -3.02 -27.55 11.95
CA ALA A 90 -3.00 -29.01 11.82
C ALA A 90 -2.43 -29.70 13.08
N LYS A 91 -1.33 -29.17 13.64
CA LYS A 91 -0.77 -29.62 14.92
C LYS A 91 -1.77 -29.47 16.07
N GLN A 92 -2.44 -28.32 16.18
CA GLN A 92 -3.46 -28.09 17.22
C GLN A 92 -4.65 -29.06 17.12
N ALA A 93 -5.09 -29.42 15.91
CA ALA A 93 -6.15 -30.42 15.74
C ALA A 93 -5.72 -31.82 16.20
N ILE A 94 -4.51 -32.26 15.84
CA ILE A 94 -3.95 -33.56 16.27
C ILE A 94 -3.68 -33.58 17.78
N GLU A 95 -3.17 -32.47 18.34
CA GLU A 95 -2.90 -32.33 19.77
C GLU A 95 -4.19 -32.39 20.60
N TRP A 96 -5.29 -31.78 20.14
CA TRP A 96 -6.60 -31.92 20.79
C TRP A 96 -7.12 -33.36 20.72
N ILE A 97 -7.01 -34.03 19.57
CA ILE A 97 -7.43 -35.43 19.42
C ILE A 97 -6.66 -36.32 20.41
N HIS A 98 -5.35 -36.14 20.53
CA HIS A 98 -4.52 -36.90 21.45
C HIS A 98 -4.77 -36.55 22.92
N ASN A 99 -4.58 -35.29 23.30
CA ASN A 99 -4.57 -34.88 24.71
C ASN A 99 -5.97 -34.84 25.34
N THR A 100 -7.02 -34.61 24.54
CA THR A 100 -8.42 -34.54 25.01
C THR A 100 -9.23 -35.75 24.55
N GLY A 101 -9.22 -36.07 23.26
CA GLY A 101 -10.03 -37.17 22.70
C GLY A 101 -9.59 -38.57 23.17
N ASP A 102 -8.32 -38.92 22.96
CA ASP A 102 -7.78 -40.23 23.29
C ASP A 102 -7.67 -40.43 24.81
N THR A 103 -7.35 -39.37 25.56
CA THR A 103 -7.43 -39.37 27.03
C THR A 103 -8.86 -39.63 27.53
N TYR A 104 -9.87 -38.95 26.96
CA TYR A 104 -11.28 -39.10 27.34
C TYR A 104 -11.75 -40.54 27.19
N LEU A 105 -11.45 -41.18 26.05
CA LEU A 105 -11.75 -42.58 25.78
C LEU A 105 -10.98 -43.51 26.73
N SER A 106 -9.66 -43.37 26.80
CA SER A 106 -8.78 -44.29 27.55
C SER A 106 -9.13 -44.37 29.03
N SER A 107 -9.58 -43.26 29.65
CA SER A 107 -9.99 -43.24 31.05
C SER A 107 -11.38 -43.85 31.30
N ARG A 108 -12.21 -44.05 30.27
CA ARG A 108 -13.63 -44.43 30.38
C ARG A 108 -13.98 -45.80 29.80
N THR A 109 -13.30 -46.26 28.73
CA THR A 109 -13.56 -47.58 28.13
C THR A 109 -13.47 -48.72 29.16
N ASN A 110 -12.57 -48.60 30.13
CA ASN A 110 -12.38 -49.59 31.21
C ASN A 110 -13.44 -49.54 32.33
N LEU A 111 -14.51 -48.74 32.19
CA LEU A 111 -15.58 -48.59 33.20
C LEU A 111 -16.95 -49.09 32.70
N VAL A 112 -17.13 -49.30 31.40
CA VAL A 112 -18.40 -49.74 30.79
C VAL A 112 -18.86 -51.08 31.39
N GLY A 113 -20.14 -51.19 31.73
CA GLY A 113 -20.77 -52.44 32.16
C GLY A 113 -20.42 -52.91 33.57
N LYS A 114 -19.76 -52.09 34.40
CA LYS A 114 -19.48 -52.43 35.81
C LYS A 114 -20.70 -52.29 36.70
N THR A 115 -21.47 -51.22 36.53
CA THR A 115 -22.83 -51.07 37.05
C THR A 115 -23.71 -50.40 36.00
N HIS A 116 -25.03 -50.53 36.13
CA HIS A 116 -25.98 -49.86 35.23
C HIS A 116 -25.92 -48.33 35.40
N GLU A 117 -25.86 -47.85 36.65
CA GLU A 117 -25.82 -46.43 37.00
C GLU A 117 -24.53 -45.74 36.51
N ASP A 118 -23.36 -46.39 36.65
CA ASP A 118 -22.11 -45.87 36.06
C ASP A 118 -22.21 -45.78 34.53
N THR A 119 -22.81 -46.78 33.89
CA THR A 119 -22.92 -46.85 32.42
C THR A 119 -23.88 -45.78 31.88
N GLU A 120 -24.98 -45.50 32.59
CA GLU A 120 -25.93 -44.44 32.27
C GLU A 120 -25.31 -43.04 32.44
N ASN A 121 -24.54 -42.83 33.52
CA ASN A 121 -23.76 -41.61 33.72
C ASN A 121 -22.68 -41.41 32.64
N LEU A 122 -21.99 -42.48 32.21
CA LEU A 122 -21.04 -42.43 31.11
C LEU A 122 -21.70 -42.10 29.76
N LEU A 123 -22.92 -42.58 29.50
CA LEU A 123 -23.68 -42.21 28.30
C LEU A 123 -24.12 -40.73 28.31
N LYS A 124 -24.40 -40.17 29.50
CA LYS A 124 -24.63 -38.73 29.66
C LYS A 124 -23.35 -37.92 29.38
N GLU A 125 -22.22 -38.28 30.01
CA GLU A 125 -20.92 -37.65 29.71
C GLU A 125 -20.54 -37.74 28.23
N HIS A 126 -20.83 -38.86 27.56
CA HIS A 126 -20.59 -39.04 26.13
C HIS A 126 -21.40 -38.03 25.29
N ASN A 127 -22.67 -37.82 25.62
CA ASN A 127 -23.52 -36.86 24.90
C ASN A 127 -23.10 -35.41 25.12
N GLU A 128 -22.58 -35.07 26.30
CA GLU A 128 -21.98 -33.75 26.57
C GLU A 128 -20.65 -33.58 25.79
N PHE A 129 -19.76 -34.57 25.84
CA PHE A 129 -18.46 -34.54 25.15
C PHE A 129 -18.58 -34.50 23.61
N ARG A 130 -19.60 -35.18 23.05
CA ARG A 130 -19.97 -35.17 21.63
C ARG A 130 -20.13 -33.76 21.04
N GLY A 131 -20.51 -32.77 21.85
CA GLY A 131 -20.54 -31.35 21.44
C GLY A 131 -19.15 -30.81 21.05
N THR A 132 -18.12 -31.11 21.84
CA THR A 132 -16.74 -30.67 21.58
C THR A 132 -16.10 -31.44 20.41
N ALA A 133 -16.39 -32.74 20.31
CA ALA A 133 -15.95 -33.57 19.19
C ALA A 133 -16.53 -33.10 17.84
N LYS A 134 -17.77 -32.60 17.83
CA LYS A 134 -18.39 -31.96 16.65
C LYS A 134 -17.66 -30.66 16.26
N GLU A 135 -17.23 -29.84 17.22
CA GLU A 135 -16.47 -28.62 16.93
C GLU A 135 -15.12 -28.94 16.27
N THR A 136 -14.42 -29.97 16.76
CA THR A 136 -13.18 -30.47 16.13
C THR A 136 -13.43 -31.02 14.72
N ARG A 137 -14.56 -31.70 14.46
CA ARG A 137 -14.94 -32.18 13.12
C ARG A 137 -14.99 -31.05 12.09
N GLU A 138 -15.64 -29.93 12.43
CA GLU A 138 -15.72 -28.78 11.52
C GLU A 138 -14.34 -28.10 11.35
N ARG A 139 -13.50 -28.04 12.39
CA ARG A 139 -12.10 -27.57 12.25
C ARG A 139 -11.29 -28.42 11.27
N VAL A 140 -11.39 -29.75 11.35
CA VAL A 140 -10.69 -30.70 10.45
C VAL A 140 -11.19 -30.57 9.00
N LYS A 141 -12.50 -30.38 8.82
CA LYS A 141 -13.11 -30.12 7.51
C LYS A 141 -12.63 -28.80 6.90
N LEU A 142 -12.65 -27.69 7.66
CA LEU A 142 -12.17 -26.38 7.21
C LEU A 142 -10.67 -26.42 6.87
N LEU A 143 -9.85 -27.17 7.61
CA LEU A 143 -8.45 -27.43 7.26
C LEU A 143 -8.31 -28.15 5.91
N SER A 144 -9.15 -29.16 5.64
CA SER A 144 -9.15 -29.87 4.36
C SER A 144 -9.57 -28.97 3.18
N GLU A 145 -10.57 -28.11 3.38
CA GLU A 145 -11.04 -27.13 2.38
C GLU A 145 -9.99 -26.04 2.09
N LEU A 146 -9.36 -25.48 3.13
CA LEU A 146 -8.25 -24.52 3.02
C LEU A 146 -7.05 -25.14 2.29
N ALA A 147 -6.66 -26.36 2.65
CA ALA A 147 -5.56 -27.06 2.02
C ALA A 147 -5.79 -27.28 0.52
N LYS A 148 -7.00 -27.70 0.12
CA LYS A 148 -7.38 -27.80 -1.29
C LYS A 148 -7.24 -26.44 -1.98
N SER A 149 -7.78 -25.37 -1.38
CA SER A 149 -7.67 -24.00 -1.91
C SER A 149 -6.22 -23.55 -2.11
N LEU A 150 -5.29 -23.97 -1.25
CA LEU A 150 -3.85 -23.67 -1.39
C LEU A 150 -3.20 -24.51 -2.51
N VAL A 151 -3.51 -25.81 -2.59
CA VAL A 151 -2.99 -26.70 -3.65
C VAL A 151 -3.46 -26.22 -5.04
N ASP A 152 -4.75 -25.95 -5.20
CA ASP A 152 -5.36 -25.51 -6.45
C ASP A 152 -4.79 -24.14 -6.94
N LYS A 153 -4.27 -23.31 -6.02
CA LYS A 153 -3.58 -22.03 -6.31
C LYS A 153 -2.09 -22.18 -6.63
N GLY A 154 -1.54 -23.40 -6.69
CA GLY A 154 -0.12 -23.66 -6.96
C GLY A 154 0.80 -23.20 -5.81
N HIS A 155 0.39 -23.45 -4.57
CA HIS A 155 1.17 -23.08 -3.38
C HIS A 155 2.49 -23.84 -3.28
N ALA A 156 3.57 -23.16 -2.85
CA ALA A 156 4.94 -23.70 -2.90
C ALA A 156 5.15 -24.95 -2.02
N HIS A 157 4.36 -25.11 -0.95
CA HIS A 157 4.42 -26.23 -0.02
C HIS A 157 3.27 -27.24 -0.21
N ALA A 158 2.68 -27.33 -1.41
CA ALA A 158 1.49 -28.14 -1.70
C ALA A 158 1.60 -29.61 -1.25
N SER A 159 2.73 -30.28 -1.48
CA SER A 159 2.97 -31.67 -1.06
C SER A 159 2.96 -31.83 0.46
N SER A 160 3.66 -30.96 1.19
CA SER A 160 3.68 -30.97 2.66
C SER A 160 2.31 -30.65 3.25
N ILE A 161 1.53 -29.76 2.62
CA ILE A 161 0.14 -29.47 3.00
C ILE A 161 -0.74 -30.71 2.84
N GLN A 162 -0.64 -31.43 1.72
CA GLN A 162 -1.38 -32.67 1.51
C GLN A 162 -1.00 -33.77 2.52
N GLN A 163 0.28 -33.89 2.87
CA GLN A 163 0.74 -34.80 3.93
C GLN A 163 0.09 -34.47 5.27
N TRP A 164 0.09 -33.21 5.69
CA TRP A 164 -0.58 -32.77 6.92
C TRP A 164 -2.09 -33.04 6.91
N VAL A 165 -2.81 -32.72 5.82
CA VAL A 165 -4.24 -33.07 5.69
C VAL A 165 -4.48 -34.57 5.87
N THR A 166 -3.65 -35.39 5.23
CA THR A 166 -3.76 -36.85 5.31
C THR A 166 -3.54 -37.34 6.73
N SER A 167 -2.53 -36.80 7.44
CA SER A 167 -2.28 -37.13 8.84
C SER A 167 -3.42 -36.69 9.78
N VAL A 168 -3.96 -35.48 9.60
CA VAL A 168 -5.08 -34.96 10.40
C VAL A 168 -6.34 -35.80 10.17
N ASN A 169 -6.70 -36.07 8.91
CA ASN A 169 -7.90 -36.83 8.57
C ASN A 169 -7.79 -38.29 9.03
N ASN A 170 -6.63 -38.94 8.89
CA ASN A 170 -6.43 -40.30 9.41
C ASN A 170 -6.55 -40.36 10.94
N ARG A 171 -5.99 -39.38 11.67
CA ARG A 171 -6.14 -39.28 13.13
C ARG A 171 -7.59 -39.01 13.55
N TYR A 172 -8.30 -38.13 12.84
CA TYR A 172 -9.70 -37.83 13.14
C TYR A 172 -10.62 -39.03 12.86
N ASN A 173 -10.42 -39.75 11.75
CA ASN A 173 -11.23 -40.92 11.40
C ASN A 173 -11.03 -42.07 12.41
N ASP A 174 -9.79 -42.35 12.82
CA ASP A 174 -9.50 -43.34 13.87
C ASP A 174 -10.17 -42.97 15.21
N PHE A 175 -10.06 -41.71 15.63
CA PHE A 175 -10.74 -41.20 16.82
C PHE A 175 -12.28 -41.28 16.71
N SER A 176 -12.88 -40.92 15.56
CA SER A 176 -14.33 -41.02 15.35
C SER A 176 -14.78 -42.47 15.47
N ASN A 177 -14.13 -43.40 14.75
CA ASN A 177 -14.49 -44.82 14.80
C ASN A 177 -14.44 -45.36 16.25
N ARG A 178 -13.42 -44.98 17.04
CA ARG A 178 -13.32 -45.36 18.45
C ARG A 178 -14.38 -44.71 19.34
N MET A 179 -14.77 -43.45 19.08
CA MET A 179 -15.91 -42.79 19.73
C MET A 179 -17.24 -43.49 19.42
N ASP A 180 -17.45 -43.86 18.14
CA ASP A 180 -18.67 -44.51 17.68
C ASP A 180 -18.80 -45.94 18.25
N SER A 181 -17.73 -46.75 18.27
CA SER A 181 -17.72 -48.04 18.96
C SER A 181 -17.86 -47.95 20.48
N TYR A 182 -17.34 -46.89 21.11
CA TYR A 182 -17.53 -46.65 22.55
C TYR A 182 -18.99 -46.31 22.89
N ARG A 183 -19.68 -45.54 22.03
CA ARG A 183 -21.11 -45.28 22.13
C ARG A 183 -21.93 -46.57 22.04
N GLU A 184 -21.63 -47.42 21.07
CA GLU A 184 -22.33 -48.70 20.87
C GLU A 184 -22.18 -49.65 22.07
N GLN A 185 -21.00 -49.67 22.71
CA GLN A 185 -20.77 -50.45 23.93
C GLN A 185 -21.60 -49.95 25.12
N LEU A 186 -21.75 -48.62 25.28
CA LEU A 186 -22.62 -48.04 26.31
C LEU A 186 -24.10 -48.39 26.07
N GLU A 187 -24.58 -48.20 24.85
CA GLU A 187 -25.98 -48.50 24.46
C GLU A 187 -26.29 -50.00 24.61
N GLN A 188 -25.40 -50.88 24.16
CA GLN A 188 -25.55 -52.33 24.33
C GLN A 188 -25.54 -52.74 25.81
N SER A 189 -24.67 -52.14 26.62
CA SER A 189 -24.58 -52.45 28.06
C SER A 189 -25.75 -51.92 28.88
N LEU A 190 -26.53 -50.97 28.35
CA LEU A 190 -27.79 -50.48 28.94
C LEU A 190 -29.02 -51.21 28.38
N GLY A 191 -28.83 -52.25 27.56
CA GLY A 191 -29.93 -52.98 26.92
C GLY A 191 -30.69 -52.17 25.87
N MET A 192 -30.13 -51.03 25.41
CA MET A 192 -30.74 -50.16 24.41
C MET A 192 -30.53 -50.76 23.01
N SER A 193 -31.26 -51.83 22.70
CA SER A 193 -31.21 -52.45 21.38
C SER A 193 -31.68 -51.49 20.29
N VAL A 194 -30.92 -51.43 19.19
CA VAL A 194 -31.29 -50.67 17.99
C VAL A 194 -32.39 -51.44 17.25
N GLN A 195 -33.60 -51.39 17.79
CA GLN A 195 -34.79 -51.94 17.13
C GLN A 195 -35.15 -51.01 15.96
N GLY A 196 -35.08 -51.54 14.74
CA GLY A 196 -35.37 -50.78 13.52
C GLY A 196 -36.79 -50.22 13.50
N ILE A 197 -36.96 -49.03 12.93
CA ILE A 197 -38.26 -48.38 12.78
C ILE A 197 -39.13 -49.15 11.78
N SER A 198 -40.26 -49.66 12.25
CA SER A 198 -41.38 -50.09 11.41
C SER A 198 -42.71 -49.88 12.14
N ASP A 199 -43.37 -48.76 11.81
CA ASP A 199 -44.79 -48.42 11.95
C ASP A 199 -45.61 -48.99 13.12
N THR A 200 -46.13 -48.11 13.99
CA THR A 200 -47.59 -47.79 14.05
C THR A 200 -47.96 -46.72 15.12
N SER A 201 -49.10 -46.07 14.91
CA SER A 201 -50.00 -45.33 15.84
C SER A 201 -49.76 -45.33 17.37
N SER A 202 -50.08 -44.29 18.16
CA SER A 202 -50.65 -42.95 17.90
C SER A 202 -50.94 -42.19 19.23
N VAL A 203 -51.13 -40.85 19.20
CA VAL A 203 -51.72 -40.00 20.28
C VAL A 203 -50.87 -39.90 21.58
N SER A 204 -50.60 -38.75 22.23
CA SER A 204 -50.58 -37.29 21.90
C SER A 204 -49.72 -36.60 23.01
N THR A 205 -49.63 -35.28 23.29
CA THR A 205 -50.41 -34.06 22.97
C THR A 205 -49.54 -32.79 23.22
N THR A 206 -50.03 -31.62 22.78
CA THR A 206 -49.68 -30.26 23.30
C THR A 206 -48.20 -29.88 23.53
N SER A 207 -47.64 -29.09 22.60
CA SER A 207 -47.16 -27.72 22.95
C SER A 207 -46.88 -26.89 21.69
N THR A 208 -46.98 -25.57 21.87
CA THR A 208 -46.91 -24.48 20.89
C THR A 208 -45.88 -24.60 19.77
N ASP A 209 -46.36 -24.48 18.54
CA ASP A 209 -45.58 -24.37 17.31
C ASP A 209 -44.80 -23.05 17.22
N ARG A 210 -43.46 -23.12 17.27
CA ARG A 210 -42.51 -22.08 16.83
C ARG A 210 -41.18 -22.71 16.42
N HIS A 211 -41.18 -23.46 15.31
CA HIS A 211 -39.95 -24.00 14.73
C HIS A 211 -39.01 -22.91 14.22
N SER A 212 -37.89 -22.70 14.92
CA SER A 212 -36.68 -22.08 14.35
C SER A 212 -35.87 -23.15 13.62
N ASP A 213 -35.77 -23.04 12.29
CA ASP A 213 -35.17 -24.06 11.41
C ASP A 213 -33.62 -24.08 11.50
N PRO A 214 -32.98 -25.20 11.94
CA PRO A 214 -31.53 -25.34 11.99
C PRO A 214 -30.81 -25.29 10.63
N SER A 215 -31.54 -25.44 9.51
CA SER A 215 -31.00 -25.27 8.15
C SER A 215 -30.50 -23.85 7.91
N LEU A 216 -31.18 -22.85 8.50
CA LEU A 216 -30.70 -21.47 8.53
C LEU A 216 -29.43 -21.34 9.37
N GLU A 217 -29.32 -22.04 10.50
CA GLU A 217 -28.15 -21.93 11.37
C GLU A 217 -26.87 -22.50 10.73
N ALA A 218 -26.94 -23.62 10.01
CA ALA A 218 -25.78 -24.15 9.25
C ALA A 218 -25.33 -23.19 8.13
N LYS A 219 -26.27 -22.51 7.46
CA LYS A 219 -25.98 -21.43 6.51
C LYS A 219 -25.43 -20.19 7.20
N LEU A 220 -25.92 -19.85 8.40
CA LEU A 220 -25.42 -18.75 9.21
C LEU A 220 -24.04 -19.04 9.83
N VAL A 221 -23.65 -20.30 10.08
CA VAL A 221 -22.29 -20.65 10.54
C VAL A 221 -21.30 -20.57 9.38
N SER A 222 -21.59 -21.17 8.23
CA SER A 222 -20.74 -21.03 7.03
C SER A 222 -20.66 -19.56 6.56
N THR A 223 -21.78 -18.84 6.57
CA THR A 223 -21.85 -17.41 6.27
C THR A 223 -21.24 -16.56 7.38
N SER A 224 -21.22 -16.95 8.66
CA SER A 224 -20.53 -16.19 9.72
C SER A 224 -19.04 -16.52 9.85
N ILE A 225 -18.55 -17.62 9.28
CA ILE A 225 -17.11 -17.84 9.06
C ILE A 225 -16.67 -16.99 7.86
N SER A 226 -17.32 -17.15 6.70
CA SER A 226 -16.99 -16.38 5.49
C SER A 226 -17.21 -14.87 5.68
N SER A 227 -18.24 -14.46 6.45
CA SER A 227 -18.41 -13.06 6.86
C SER A 227 -17.61 -12.66 8.10
N ARG A 228 -17.04 -13.57 8.90
CA ARG A 228 -15.98 -13.19 9.85
C ARG A 228 -14.68 -12.90 9.10
N GLU A 229 -14.32 -13.68 8.09
CA GLU A 229 -13.21 -13.36 7.19
C GLU A 229 -13.47 -12.06 6.44
N MET A 230 -14.64 -11.90 5.78
CA MET A 230 -14.98 -10.65 5.08
C MET A 230 -15.14 -9.45 6.04
N ASN A 231 -15.56 -9.64 7.30
CA ASN A 231 -15.64 -8.56 8.29
C ASN A 231 -14.26 -8.23 8.89
N GLU A 232 -13.37 -9.21 9.08
CA GLU A 232 -11.98 -8.93 9.48
C GLU A 232 -11.17 -8.35 8.32
N GLU A 233 -11.46 -8.72 7.08
CA GLU A 233 -10.91 -8.08 5.88
C GLU A 233 -11.49 -6.67 5.68
N LYS A 234 -12.79 -6.45 5.93
CA LYS A 234 -13.38 -5.10 6.00
C LYS A 234 -12.76 -4.27 7.13
N ARG A 235 -12.51 -4.82 8.31
CA ARG A 235 -11.79 -4.14 9.42
C ARG A 235 -10.34 -3.84 9.06
N LYS A 236 -9.66 -4.75 8.36
CA LYS A 236 -8.28 -4.58 7.87
C LYS A 236 -8.20 -3.57 6.72
N SER A 237 -9.27 -3.45 5.94
CA SER A 237 -9.47 -2.41 4.92
C SER A 237 -9.79 -1.06 5.57
N ALA A 238 -10.70 -1.00 6.55
CA ALA A 238 -11.01 0.19 7.34
C ALA A 238 -9.77 0.73 8.05
N ARG A 239 -9.05 -0.08 8.82
CA ARG A 239 -7.75 0.29 9.43
C ARG A 239 -6.70 0.76 8.43
N ARG A 240 -6.74 0.26 7.18
CA ARG A 240 -5.86 0.73 6.10
C ARG A 240 -6.32 2.08 5.55
N LYS A 241 -7.62 2.31 5.39
CA LYS A 241 -8.20 3.61 5.01
C LYS A 241 -7.94 4.67 6.09
N GLU A 242 -8.18 4.33 7.36
CA GLU A 242 -7.86 5.16 8.54
C GLU A 242 -6.38 5.56 8.54
N PHE A 243 -5.46 4.59 8.33
CA PHE A 243 -4.04 4.86 8.24
C PHE A 243 -3.68 5.78 7.06
N ILE A 244 -4.21 5.50 5.85
CA ILE A 244 -3.99 6.33 4.65
C ILE A 244 -4.54 7.75 4.85
N MET A 245 -5.69 7.89 5.51
CA MET A 245 -6.30 9.20 5.78
C MET A 245 -5.50 9.99 6.83
N ALA A 246 -5.03 9.32 7.89
CA ALA A 246 -4.13 9.93 8.87
C ALA A 246 -2.80 10.35 8.24
N GLU A 247 -2.22 9.52 7.36
CA GLU A 247 -1.02 9.85 6.58
C GLU A 247 -1.27 11.05 5.66
N LEU A 248 -2.37 11.06 4.90
CA LEU A 248 -2.76 12.14 4.00
C LEU A 248 -2.94 13.48 4.74
N MET A 249 -3.65 13.48 5.87
CA MET A 249 -3.78 14.67 6.73
C MET A 249 -2.44 15.10 7.33
N GLN A 250 -1.57 14.16 7.72
CA GLN A 250 -0.25 14.47 8.25
C GLN A 250 0.68 15.06 7.18
N THR A 251 0.59 14.60 5.92
CA THR A 251 1.30 15.20 4.79
C THR A 251 0.76 16.58 4.44
N GLU A 252 -0.56 16.77 4.41
CA GLU A 252 -1.19 18.06 4.12
C GLU A 252 -0.84 19.12 5.19
N ARG A 253 -0.91 18.77 6.48
CA ARG A 253 -0.50 19.65 7.58
C ARG A 253 1.00 20.02 7.50
N SER A 254 1.84 19.09 7.06
CA SER A 254 3.27 19.34 6.86
C SER A 254 3.49 20.28 5.67
N TYR A 255 2.79 20.04 4.57
CA TYR A 255 2.85 20.86 3.35
C TYR A 255 2.40 22.30 3.58
N VAL A 256 1.25 22.51 4.25
CA VAL A 256 0.76 23.83 4.66
C VAL A 256 1.81 24.57 5.50
N LYS A 257 2.49 23.88 6.41
CA LYS A 257 3.52 24.47 7.28
C LYS A 257 4.82 24.81 6.52
N ASP A 258 5.21 24.02 5.53
CA ASP A 258 6.37 24.33 4.70
C ASP A 258 6.08 25.47 3.70
N LEU A 259 4.85 25.57 3.19
CA LEU A 259 4.36 26.75 2.46
C LEU A 259 4.36 28.01 3.35
N GLU A 260 3.87 27.91 4.58
CA GLU A 260 3.93 28.99 5.57
C GLU A 260 5.38 29.42 5.83
N THR A 261 6.30 28.46 5.93
CA THR A 261 7.74 28.71 6.09
C THR A 261 8.33 29.40 4.85
N CYS A 262 7.93 29.02 3.64
CA CYS A 262 8.34 29.70 2.40
C CYS A 262 7.87 31.15 2.35
N ILE A 263 6.65 31.43 2.81
CA ILE A 263 6.06 32.77 2.79
C ILE A 263 6.63 33.65 3.92
N THR A 264 6.65 33.15 5.15
CA THR A 264 7.06 33.93 6.34
C THR A 264 8.57 34.14 6.41
N VAL A 265 9.37 33.12 6.10
CA VAL A 265 10.84 33.22 6.16
C VAL A 265 11.39 33.74 4.84
N PHE A 266 11.21 33.02 3.72
CA PHE A 266 11.95 33.33 2.49
C PHE A 266 11.38 34.53 1.73
N LEU A 267 10.07 34.58 1.50
CA LEU A 267 9.41 35.73 0.87
C LEU A 267 9.30 36.94 1.82
N GLY A 268 9.16 36.69 3.12
CA GLY A 268 9.20 37.71 4.17
C GLY A 268 10.54 38.43 4.23
N GLU A 269 11.65 37.71 4.37
CA GLU A 269 13.00 38.29 4.33
C GLU A 269 13.27 39.01 2.99
N PHE A 270 12.85 38.43 1.86
CA PHE A 270 13.01 39.07 0.55
C PHE A 270 12.31 40.45 0.47
N ARG A 271 11.08 40.55 1.00
CA ARG A 271 10.32 41.81 1.08
C ARG A 271 10.95 42.79 2.08
N ASN A 272 11.33 42.34 3.27
CA ASN A 272 11.91 43.16 4.34
C ASN A 272 13.30 43.72 3.97
N ALA A 273 14.10 42.93 3.25
CA ALA A 273 15.42 43.34 2.79
C ALA A 273 15.35 44.27 1.56
N GLY A 274 14.25 44.25 0.81
CA GLY A 274 13.95 45.23 -0.24
C GLY A 274 13.64 46.64 0.29
N THR A 275 13.21 46.78 1.56
CA THR A 275 12.97 48.09 2.18
C THR A 275 14.16 48.62 2.99
N ASN A 276 15.07 47.74 3.44
CA ASN A 276 16.25 48.10 4.22
C ASN A 276 17.55 47.86 3.44
N SER A 277 17.92 48.80 2.57
CA SER A 277 19.09 48.71 1.65
C SER A 277 20.45 48.46 2.29
N ASN A 278 20.55 48.59 3.62
CA ASN A 278 21.81 48.48 4.38
C ASN A 278 21.94 47.13 5.12
N ALA A 279 21.01 46.19 4.91
CA ALA A 279 21.10 44.85 5.48
C ALA A 279 22.21 44.02 4.79
N PRO A 280 23.08 43.31 5.53
CA PRO A 280 24.24 42.60 4.95
C PRO A 280 23.88 41.41 4.05
N ASN A 281 22.62 40.96 4.07
CA ASN A 281 22.08 39.88 3.24
C ASN A 281 21.03 40.37 2.22
N ALA A 282 21.02 41.66 1.88
CA ALA A 282 20.02 42.22 0.97
C ALA A 282 20.03 41.54 -0.43
N PRO A 283 18.86 41.24 -1.02
CA PRO A 283 18.81 40.62 -2.35
C PRO A 283 19.37 41.59 -3.42
N PRO A 284 20.11 41.10 -4.43
CA PRO A 284 20.62 41.94 -5.51
C PRO A 284 19.54 42.83 -6.15
N GLN A 285 19.88 44.09 -6.42
CA GLN A 285 18.96 45.09 -6.99
C GLN A 285 18.23 44.61 -8.26
N ALA A 286 18.83 43.72 -9.05
CA ALA A 286 18.20 43.10 -10.23
C ALA A 286 16.97 42.22 -9.94
N LEU A 287 16.75 41.83 -8.67
CA LEU A 287 15.64 40.98 -8.23
C LEU A 287 14.51 41.74 -7.53
N MET A 288 14.74 42.98 -7.06
CA MET A 288 13.69 43.74 -6.38
C MET A 288 12.49 43.99 -7.29
N GLY A 289 11.27 43.83 -6.76
CA GLY A 289 10.03 43.88 -7.52
C GLY A 289 9.76 42.66 -8.42
N ARG A 290 10.59 41.60 -8.34
CA ARG A 290 10.41 40.34 -9.09
C ARG A 290 9.99 39.16 -8.20
N GLU A 291 9.52 39.39 -6.99
CA GLU A 291 9.10 38.33 -6.07
C GLU A 291 8.02 37.43 -6.66
N ARG A 292 7.10 37.97 -7.47
CA ARG A 292 6.09 37.19 -8.20
C ARG A 292 6.68 36.24 -9.25
N ILE A 293 7.85 36.54 -9.80
CA ILE A 293 8.55 35.63 -10.73
C ILE A 293 9.34 34.59 -9.92
N LEU A 294 10.00 35.00 -8.84
CA LEU A 294 10.82 34.08 -8.03
C LEU A 294 9.97 33.05 -7.27
N PHE A 295 8.88 33.49 -6.64
CA PHE A 295 8.01 32.68 -5.78
C PHE A 295 6.66 32.30 -6.41
N GLY A 296 6.33 32.82 -7.60
CA GLY A 296 5.06 32.52 -8.28
C GLY A 296 3.84 32.97 -7.47
N ASN A 297 2.79 32.16 -7.54
CA ASN A 297 1.55 32.30 -6.76
C ASN A 297 1.56 31.48 -5.45
N ILE A 298 2.73 31.26 -4.81
CA ILE A 298 2.82 30.45 -3.57
C ILE A 298 1.88 30.91 -2.44
N GLU A 299 1.59 32.21 -2.36
CA GLU A 299 0.61 32.77 -1.41
C GLU A 299 -0.83 32.36 -1.73
N GLU A 300 -1.20 32.17 -3.00
CA GLU A 300 -2.51 31.65 -3.40
C GLU A 300 -2.65 30.18 -2.98
N ILE A 301 -1.63 29.37 -3.30
CA ILE A 301 -1.55 27.95 -2.95
C ILE A 301 -1.69 27.77 -1.43
N PHE A 302 -0.90 28.51 -0.66
CA PHE A 302 -0.99 28.49 0.80
C PHE A 302 -2.35 28.91 1.34
N ASN A 303 -2.96 29.97 0.81
CA ASN A 303 -4.28 30.40 1.26
C ASN A 303 -5.36 29.35 0.98
N PHE A 304 -5.33 28.68 -0.18
CA PHE A 304 -6.24 27.58 -0.49
C PHE A 304 -6.00 26.37 0.41
N HIS A 305 -4.77 25.89 0.52
CA HIS A 305 -4.44 24.71 1.30
C HIS A 305 -4.73 24.90 2.80
N GLN A 306 -4.27 26.00 3.40
CA GLN A 306 -4.47 26.29 4.83
C GLN A 306 -5.94 26.55 5.19
N LYS A 307 -6.67 27.35 4.39
CA LYS A 307 -7.97 27.91 4.81
C LYS A 307 -9.18 27.16 4.25
N ILE A 308 -8.97 26.38 3.19
CA ILE A 308 -10.02 25.60 2.52
C ILE A 308 -9.67 24.12 2.55
N PHE A 309 -8.65 23.68 1.79
CA PHE A 309 -8.46 22.25 1.51
C PHE A 309 -8.23 21.41 2.76
N LEU A 310 -7.31 21.81 3.65
CA LEU A 310 -7.08 21.12 4.93
C LEU A 310 -8.36 21.06 5.81
N ARG A 311 -9.14 22.14 5.84
CA ARG A 311 -10.38 22.23 6.64
C ARG A 311 -11.55 21.42 6.06
N GLU A 312 -11.53 21.18 4.76
CA GLU A 312 -12.47 20.27 4.09
C GLU A 312 -12.01 18.82 4.27
N LEU A 313 -10.70 18.54 4.18
CA LEU A 313 -10.10 17.23 4.41
C LEU A 313 -10.36 16.72 5.85
N GLU A 314 -10.25 17.59 6.86
CA GLU A 314 -10.59 17.31 8.26
C GLU A 314 -12.01 16.73 8.44
N LYS A 315 -12.98 17.07 7.58
CA LYS A 315 -14.35 16.54 7.68
C LYS A 315 -14.47 15.04 7.34
N TYR A 316 -13.50 14.49 6.61
CA TYR A 316 -13.48 13.09 6.18
C TYR A 316 -12.65 12.19 7.11
N GLU A 317 -12.10 12.72 8.21
CA GLU A 317 -11.32 11.94 9.21
C GLU A 317 -12.10 10.71 9.72
N SER A 318 -13.41 10.84 9.90
CA SER A 318 -14.31 9.75 10.33
C SER A 318 -14.96 8.96 9.19
N CYS A 319 -14.80 9.38 7.92
CA CYS A 319 -15.33 8.68 6.75
C CYS A 319 -14.33 8.70 5.56
N PRO A 320 -13.22 7.94 5.66
CA PRO A 320 -12.13 7.96 4.68
C PRO A 320 -12.47 7.30 3.33
N GLU A 321 -13.66 6.70 3.18
CA GLU A 321 -14.18 6.27 1.88
C GLU A 321 -14.59 7.45 0.99
N ASP A 322 -15.18 8.50 1.56
CA ASP A 322 -15.76 9.61 0.79
C ASP A 322 -14.75 10.72 0.46
N VAL A 323 -13.50 10.61 0.92
CA VAL A 323 -12.46 11.64 0.76
C VAL A 323 -12.23 12.05 -0.70
N GLY A 324 -12.48 11.15 -1.66
CA GLY A 324 -12.45 11.45 -3.09
C GLY A 324 -13.40 12.58 -3.52
N HIS A 325 -14.52 12.76 -2.82
CA HIS A 325 -15.43 13.89 -3.06
C HIS A 325 -14.79 15.24 -2.72
N CYS A 326 -13.84 15.31 -1.78
CA CYS A 326 -13.08 16.53 -1.49
C CYS A 326 -12.26 16.97 -2.72
N PHE A 327 -11.48 16.05 -3.29
CA PHE A 327 -10.66 16.30 -4.49
C PHE A 327 -11.51 16.68 -5.70
N VAL A 328 -12.64 15.99 -5.94
CA VAL A 328 -13.54 16.31 -7.06
C VAL A 328 -14.21 17.68 -6.88
N THR A 329 -14.64 18.02 -5.66
CA THR A 329 -15.29 19.32 -5.36
C THR A 329 -14.35 20.49 -5.61
N TRP A 330 -13.05 20.34 -5.31
CA TRP A 330 -12.04 21.39 -5.47
C TRP A 330 -11.14 21.23 -6.69
N ALA A 331 -11.49 20.35 -7.64
CA ALA A 331 -10.65 20.04 -8.81
C ALA A 331 -10.20 21.30 -9.58
N SER A 332 -11.11 22.23 -9.87
CA SER A 332 -10.84 23.50 -10.55
C SER A 332 -10.14 24.57 -9.70
N LYS A 333 -9.70 24.23 -8.49
CA LYS A 333 -8.72 25.04 -7.73
C LYS A 333 -7.30 24.57 -7.95
N PHE A 334 -7.06 23.29 -8.24
CA PHE A 334 -5.71 22.79 -8.53
C PHE A 334 -5.11 23.35 -9.82
N ASP A 335 -5.89 24.01 -10.67
CA ASP A 335 -5.42 24.82 -11.81
C ASP A 335 -4.37 25.89 -11.39
N MET A 336 -4.36 26.33 -10.13
CA MET A 336 -3.30 27.22 -9.59
C MET A 336 -1.88 26.63 -9.69
N TYR A 337 -1.75 25.30 -9.72
CA TYR A 337 -0.47 24.62 -9.93
C TYR A 337 -0.01 24.65 -11.39
N VAL A 338 -0.91 24.80 -12.37
CA VAL A 338 -0.54 25.03 -13.77
C VAL A 338 0.21 26.35 -13.86
N HIS A 339 -0.36 27.41 -13.29
CA HIS A 339 0.26 28.74 -13.25
C HIS A 339 1.61 28.74 -12.50
N TYR A 340 1.71 28.00 -11.38
CA TYR A 340 2.98 27.83 -10.66
C TYR A 340 4.04 27.12 -11.53
N CYS A 341 3.66 26.05 -12.25
CA CYS A 341 4.55 25.29 -13.12
C CYS A 341 5.01 26.08 -14.34
N GLU A 342 4.14 26.88 -14.96
CA GLU A 342 4.51 27.83 -16.02
C GLU A 342 5.57 28.82 -15.53
N ASN A 343 5.33 29.43 -14.36
CA ASN A 343 6.26 30.36 -13.74
C ASN A 343 7.58 29.69 -13.27
N LYS A 344 7.61 28.38 -13.02
CA LYS A 344 8.82 27.66 -12.57
C LYS A 344 9.98 27.76 -13.57
N THR A 345 9.69 27.81 -14.86
CA THR A 345 10.72 28.04 -15.89
C THR A 345 11.33 29.45 -15.80
N LEU A 346 10.48 30.47 -15.70
CA LEU A 346 10.88 31.87 -15.55
C LEU A 346 11.64 32.12 -14.24
N SER A 347 11.24 31.47 -13.15
CA SER A 347 11.96 31.51 -11.87
C SER A 347 13.37 30.88 -11.99
N ASN A 348 13.47 29.70 -12.59
CA ASN A 348 14.76 29.04 -12.82
C ASN A 348 15.68 29.88 -13.72
N ASP A 349 15.17 30.45 -14.81
CA ASP A 349 15.96 31.34 -15.68
C ASP A 349 16.39 32.61 -14.95
N LEU A 350 15.53 33.20 -14.11
CA LEU A 350 15.88 34.36 -13.29
C LEU A 350 17.02 34.01 -12.32
N ILE A 351 16.95 32.85 -11.64
CA ILE A 351 17.97 32.38 -10.71
C ILE A 351 19.29 32.09 -11.45
N VAL A 352 19.28 31.29 -12.51
CA VAL A 352 20.50 30.89 -13.24
C VAL A 352 21.20 32.10 -13.86
N ASN A 353 20.46 33.08 -14.40
CA ASN A 353 21.06 34.24 -15.07
C ASN A 353 21.43 35.40 -14.13
N MET A 354 20.85 35.50 -12.93
CA MET A 354 21.08 36.65 -12.01
C MET A 354 21.74 36.31 -10.67
N LEU A 355 21.75 35.04 -10.23
CA LEU A 355 22.23 34.63 -8.89
C LEU A 355 23.49 33.74 -8.90
N ALA A 356 24.10 33.53 -10.06
CA ALA A 356 25.32 32.73 -10.23
C ALA A 356 26.50 33.03 -9.26
N PRO A 357 26.71 34.25 -8.70
CA PRO A 357 27.83 34.51 -7.79
C PRO A 357 27.61 34.15 -6.31
N THR A 358 26.37 33.97 -5.83
CA THR A 358 26.06 33.95 -4.39
C THR A 358 25.50 32.62 -3.88
N LEU A 359 26.40 31.80 -3.32
CA LEU A 359 26.17 30.42 -2.85
C LEU A 359 24.99 30.20 -1.87
N THR A 360 24.51 31.23 -1.17
CA THR A 360 23.45 31.12 -0.16
C THR A 360 22.06 30.81 -0.73
N ILE A 361 21.76 31.17 -1.98
CA ILE A 361 20.39 31.06 -2.54
C ILE A 361 20.12 29.71 -3.24
N SER A 362 21.15 28.86 -3.42
CA SER A 362 21.03 27.48 -3.91
C SER A 362 19.97 26.64 -3.18
N ASN A 363 19.87 26.84 -1.86
CA ASN A 363 18.90 26.13 -1.02
C ASN A 363 17.44 26.52 -1.27
N ILE A 364 17.17 27.73 -1.80
CA ILE A 364 15.80 28.21 -2.06
C ILE A 364 15.22 27.49 -3.28
N GLY A 365 15.92 27.51 -4.43
CA GLY A 365 15.48 26.80 -5.63
C GLY A 365 15.33 25.29 -5.41
N THR A 366 16.23 24.70 -4.61
CA THR A 366 16.15 23.28 -4.23
C THR A 366 14.88 22.98 -3.42
N LYS A 367 14.58 23.75 -2.37
CA LYS A 367 13.36 23.57 -1.54
C LYS A 367 12.07 23.86 -2.30
N LEU A 368 12.02 24.92 -3.10
CA LEU A 368 10.86 25.24 -3.95
C LEU A 368 10.59 24.16 -5.02
N SER A 369 11.61 23.39 -5.40
CA SER A 369 11.44 22.29 -6.34
C SER A 369 10.91 21.00 -5.70
N THR A 370 11.22 20.70 -4.44
CA THR A 370 10.63 19.54 -3.72
C THR A 370 9.23 19.81 -3.19
N LEU A 371 8.89 21.06 -2.84
CA LEU A 371 7.59 21.38 -2.23
C LEU A 371 6.40 21.30 -3.19
N CYS A 372 6.60 21.47 -4.50
CA CYS A 372 5.53 21.42 -5.49
C CYS A 372 5.66 20.21 -6.43
N GLN A 373 5.84 19.02 -5.85
CA GLN A 373 5.41 17.77 -6.48
C GLN A 373 4.05 17.38 -5.89
N PRO A 374 2.96 17.31 -6.68
CA PRO A 374 1.72 16.70 -6.22
C PRO A 374 1.92 15.20 -5.97
N ILE A 375 1.07 14.64 -5.09
CA ILE A 375 0.96 13.21 -4.78
C ILE A 375 0.33 12.46 -5.97
#